data_AF-A0A5C0VK16-F1
#
_entry.id   AF-A0A5C0VK16-F1
#
_cell.length_a   1.000
_cell.length_b   1.000
_cell.length_c   1.000
_cell.angle_alpha   90.00
_cell.angle_beta   90.00
_cell.angle_gamma   90.00
#
_symmetry.space_group_name_H-M   'P 1'
#
loop_
_entity.id
_entity.type
_entity.pdbx_description
1 polymer ?
#
loop_
_entity_poly.entity_id
_entity_poly.type
_entity_poly.pdbx_seq_one_letter_code
_entity_poly.pdbx_strand_id
1 'polypeptide(L)'
;MNAYTQSINLQGVWRDSTSRTDFILNLNQNGFNLSGNHISIQQNGKKIDAPDDPNMVTITGVINNQTEIIVNFISQFSNTSGTAKITIINAAEIKWEIINKPSGEYYIPILCILKKE
;
A
#
# COMPACT_ATOMS: atom_id res chain seq x y z
N MET A 1 -5.02 -20.38 29.03
CA MET A 1 -4.30 -19.11 28.77
C MET A 1 -4.51 -18.79 27.30
N ASN A 2 -5.46 -17.92 26.99
CA ASN A 2 -5.66 -17.48 25.60
C ASN A 2 -4.74 -16.28 25.38
N ALA A 3 -3.64 -16.49 24.66
CA ALA A 3 -2.90 -15.39 24.09
C ALA A 3 -3.84 -14.72 23.08
N TYR A 4 -4.32 -13.52 23.40
CA TYR A 4 -4.97 -12.66 22.42
C TYR A 4 -3.90 -12.31 21.39
N THR A 5 -3.80 -13.09 20.31
CA THR A 5 -3.13 -12.64 19.11
C THR A 5 -3.88 -11.38 18.69
N GLN A 6 -3.24 -10.22 18.84
CA GLN A 6 -3.79 -8.99 18.30
C GLN A 6 -4.02 -9.23 16.82
N SER A 7 -5.28 -9.22 16.40
CA SER A 7 -5.63 -9.47 15.02
C SER A 7 -4.99 -8.37 14.18
N ILE A 8 -4.21 -8.77 13.18
CA ILE A 8 -3.66 -7.85 12.20
C ILE A 8 -4.83 -7.13 11.53
N ASN A 9 -4.82 -5.80 11.62
CA ASN A 9 -5.84 -4.96 11.02
C ASN A 9 -5.16 -3.88 10.16
N LEU A 10 -5.09 -4.14 8.86
CA LEU A 10 -4.60 -3.23 7.84
C LEU A 10 -5.72 -2.38 7.21
N GLN A 11 -6.98 -2.58 7.59
CA GLN A 11 -8.10 -1.76 7.11
C GLN A 11 -7.85 -0.29 7.40
N GLY A 12 -8.10 0.55 6.41
CA GLY A 12 -8.12 2.00 6.53
C GLY A 12 -7.28 2.71 5.49
N VAL A 13 -7.09 4.00 5.74
CA VAL A 13 -6.24 4.87 4.94
C VAL A 13 -4.89 5.00 5.63
N TRP A 14 -3.83 4.78 4.87
CA TRP A 14 -2.45 4.92 5.34
C TRP A 14 -1.74 5.93 4.46
N ARG A 15 -1.01 6.86 5.06
CA ARG A 15 -0.42 7.97 4.32
C ARG A 15 1.01 8.28 4.74
N ASP A 16 1.84 8.56 3.74
CA ASP A 16 3.11 9.26 3.86
C ASP A 16 3.01 10.56 3.04
N SER A 17 3.13 11.71 3.70
CA SER A 17 2.91 13.02 3.07
C SER A 17 4.02 13.99 3.43
N THR A 18 4.49 14.72 2.42
CA THR A 18 5.45 15.82 2.56
C THR A 18 4.91 17.07 1.85
N SER A 19 5.67 18.17 1.87
CA SER A 19 5.33 19.36 1.08
C SER A 19 5.40 19.15 -0.45
N ARG A 20 5.93 18.02 -0.91
CA ARG A 20 6.23 17.77 -2.34
C ARG A 20 5.65 16.47 -2.90
N THR A 21 5.33 15.53 -2.02
CA THR A 21 4.93 14.17 -2.35
C THR A 21 3.79 13.75 -1.44
N ASP A 22 2.92 12.90 -1.97
CA ASP A 22 1.85 12.29 -1.20
C ASP A 22 1.69 10.84 -1.64
N PHE A 23 1.71 9.91 -0.70
CA PHE A 23 1.47 8.51 -0.97
C PHE A 23 0.42 7.97 0.00
N ILE A 24 -0.70 7.53 -0.57
CA ILE A 24 -1.86 7.05 0.17
C ILE A 24 -2.13 5.61 -0.26
N LEU A 25 -2.35 4.74 0.71
CA LEU A 25 -2.88 3.39 0.53
C LEU A 25 -4.29 3.34 1.13
N ASN A 26 -5.28 3.03 0.31
CA ASN A 26 -6.65 2.74 0.76
C ASN A 26 -6.82 1.23 0.82
N LEU A 27 -6.82 0.66 2.01
CA LEU A 27 -6.84 -0.79 2.22
C LEU A 27 -8.17 -1.25 2.81
N ASN A 28 -8.71 -2.31 2.22
CA ASN A 28 -9.85 -3.07 2.68
C ASN A 28 -9.40 -4.49 3.06
N GLN A 29 -9.76 -4.93 4.25
CA GLN A 29 -9.42 -6.26 4.76
C GLN A 29 -10.70 -7.04 5.05
N ASN A 30 -10.91 -8.12 4.31
CA ASN A 30 -11.98 -9.08 4.54
C ASN A 30 -11.38 -10.45 4.94
N GLY A 31 -11.33 -10.69 6.26
CA GLY A 31 -10.63 -11.84 6.82
C GLY A 31 -9.14 -11.81 6.48
N PHE A 32 -8.69 -12.79 5.69
CA PHE A 32 -7.31 -12.87 5.22
C PHE A 32 -7.08 -12.18 3.87
N ASN A 33 -8.12 -11.74 3.19
CA ASN A 33 -7.97 -11.04 1.91
C ASN A 33 -7.75 -9.56 2.14
N LEU A 34 -6.65 -9.04 1.61
CA LEU A 34 -6.36 -7.61 1.55
C LEU A 34 -6.59 -7.15 0.11
N SER A 35 -7.39 -6.10 -0.06
CA SER A 35 -7.60 -5.42 -1.34
C SER A 35 -7.51 -3.92 -1.15
N GLY A 36 -7.34 -3.17 -2.23
CA GLY A 36 -7.28 -1.72 -2.13
C GLY A 36 -6.74 -1.05 -3.37
N ASN A 37 -6.35 0.19 -3.20
CA ASN A 37 -5.64 0.97 -4.20
C ASN A 37 -4.66 1.95 -3.58
N HIS A 38 -3.97 2.70 -4.43
CA HIS A 38 -3.05 3.75 -4.03
C HIS A 38 -3.33 5.05 -4.76
N ILE A 39 -2.89 6.15 -4.14
CA ILE A 39 -2.69 7.43 -4.79
C ILE A 39 -1.24 7.82 -4.52
N SER A 40 -0.45 8.00 -5.58
CA SER A 40 0.90 8.53 -5.46
C SER A 40 1.05 9.81 -6.27
N ILE A 41 1.28 10.91 -5.56
CA ILE A 41 1.55 12.23 -6.12
C ILE A 41 3.03 12.52 -5.91
N GLN A 42 3.75 12.74 -7.01
CA GLN A 42 5.18 13.00 -7.01
C GLN A 42 5.47 14.34 -7.69
N GLN A 43 6.65 14.90 -7.39
CA GLN A 43 7.18 16.10 -8.04
C GLN A 43 6.22 17.30 -8.00
N ASN A 44 5.62 17.59 -6.83
CA ASN A 44 4.69 18.69 -6.63
C ASN A 44 3.45 18.60 -7.56
N GLY A 45 2.86 17.41 -7.70
CA GLY A 45 1.66 17.21 -8.52
C GLY A 45 1.90 16.94 -9.99
N LYS A 46 3.14 16.99 -10.48
CA LYS A 46 3.45 16.79 -11.91
C LYS A 46 3.32 15.35 -12.37
N LYS A 47 3.42 14.40 -11.44
CA LYS A 47 3.35 12.97 -11.71
C LYS A 47 2.35 12.36 -10.72
N ILE A 48 1.28 11.78 -11.27
CA ILE A 48 0.23 11.15 -10.49
C ILE A 48 0.10 9.71 -10.97
N ASP A 49 0.23 8.77 -10.05
CA ASP A 49 0.04 7.34 -10.26
C ASP A 49 -1.07 6.90 -9.32
N ALA A 50 -2.30 6.90 -9.83
CA ALA A 50 -3.53 6.64 -9.11
C ALA A 50 -4.58 6.10 -10.09
N PRO A 51 -5.53 5.27 -9.66
CA PRO A 51 -6.62 4.85 -10.54
C PRO A 51 -7.58 6.00 -10.81
N ASP A 52 -8.15 6.03 -12.01
CA ASP A 52 -9.19 7.01 -12.37
C ASP A 52 -10.51 6.75 -11.62
N ASP A 53 -10.78 5.50 -11.23
CA ASP A 53 -11.90 5.10 -10.39
C ASP A 53 -11.41 4.76 -8.97
N PRO A 54 -11.88 5.46 -7.92
CA PRO A 54 -11.48 5.18 -6.54
C PRO A 54 -11.93 3.81 -6.02
N ASN A 55 -12.79 3.08 -6.72
CA ASN A 55 -13.19 1.72 -6.39
C ASN A 55 -12.39 0.65 -7.13
N MET A 56 -11.53 1.04 -8.08
CA MET A 56 -10.68 0.11 -8.80
C MET A 56 -9.70 -0.54 -7.81
N VAL A 57 -9.68 -1.87 -7.79
CA VAL A 57 -8.74 -2.64 -6.96
C VAL A 57 -7.44 -2.78 -7.73
N THR A 58 -6.41 -2.07 -7.29
CA THR A 58 -5.06 -2.11 -7.87
C THR A 58 -4.04 -2.74 -6.93
N ILE A 59 -4.43 -3.05 -5.69
CA ILE A 59 -3.61 -3.74 -4.68
C ILE A 59 -4.35 -4.98 -4.21
N THR A 60 -3.66 -6.12 -4.15
CA THR A 60 -4.19 -7.37 -3.60
C THR A 60 -3.13 -8.13 -2.80
N GLY A 61 -3.53 -8.81 -1.74
CA GLY A 61 -2.65 -9.64 -0.93
C GLY A 61 -3.41 -10.60 -0.03
N VAL A 62 -2.66 -11.53 0.58
CA VAL A 62 -3.19 -12.50 1.54
C VAL A 62 -2.45 -12.36 2.86
N ILE A 63 -3.19 -12.11 3.94
CA ILE A 63 -2.68 -12.02 5.29
C ILE A 63 -2.57 -13.44 5.85
N ASN A 64 -1.39 -13.83 6.31
CA ASN A 64 -1.09 -15.16 6.84
C ASN A 64 -0.66 -15.11 8.32
N ASN A 65 -1.21 -14.15 9.10
CA ASN A 65 -0.87 -13.87 10.50
C ASN A 65 0.61 -13.50 10.75
N GLN A 66 1.36 -13.14 9.70
CA GLN A 66 2.71 -12.61 9.81
C GLN A 66 2.70 -11.07 9.83
N THR A 67 3.70 -10.47 10.46
CA THR A 67 3.90 -9.01 10.45
C THR A 67 4.35 -8.48 9.09
N GLU A 68 4.68 -9.35 8.14
CA GLU A 68 5.06 -9.01 6.78
C GLU A 68 4.06 -9.62 5.79
N ILE A 69 3.48 -8.78 4.93
CA ILE A 69 2.47 -9.17 3.95
C ILE A 69 2.99 -8.81 2.57
N ILE A 70 3.01 -9.78 1.65
CA ILE A 70 3.33 -9.53 0.24
C ILE A 70 2.05 -9.15 -0.50
N VAL A 71 2.09 -8.04 -1.21
CA VAL A 71 0.99 -7.55 -2.05
C VAL A 71 1.44 -7.44 -3.50
N ASN A 72 0.54 -7.76 -4.41
CA ASN A 72 0.63 -7.34 -5.80
C ASN A 72 0.06 -5.93 -5.92
N PHE A 73 0.66 -5.10 -6.75
CA PHE A 73 0.11 -3.79 -7.10
C PHE A 73 0.21 -3.54 -8.60
N ILE A 74 -0.64 -2.67 -9.14
CA ILE A 74 -0.59 -2.21 -10.54
C ILE A 74 -0.31 -0.72 -10.54
N SER A 75 0.83 -0.28 -11.07
CA SER A 75 1.06 1.13 -11.36
C SER A 75 0.08 1.58 -12.42
N GLN A 76 -0.72 2.60 -12.12
CA GLN A 76 -1.69 3.16 -13.05
C GLN A 76 -1.03 4.10 -14.06
N PHE A 77 0.21 4.50 -13.81
CA PHE A 77 0.99 5.31 -14.75
C PHE A 77 1.40 4.51 -15.99
N SER A 78 1.85 3.26 -15.83
CA SER A 78 2.25 2.39 -16.93
C SER A 78 1.33 1.20 -17.19
N ASN A 79 0.34 0.98 -16.32
CA ASN A 79 -0.51 -0.21 -16.30
C ASN A 79 0.30 -1.52 -16.23
N THR A 80 1.41 -1.50 -15.47
CA THR A 80 2.27 -2.67 -15.24
C THR A 80 2.30 -3.04 -13.76
N SER A 81 2.40 -4.33 -13.49
CA SER A 81 2.34 -4.86 -12.13
C SER A 81 3.71 -4.93 -11.47
N GLY A 82 3.74 -4.73 -10.16
CA GLY A 82 4.88 -5.03 -9.29
C GLY A 82 4.42 -5.79 -8.05
N THR A 83 5.37 -6.09 -7.17
CA THR A 83 5.05 -6.60 -5.83
C THR A 83 5.75 -5.77 -4.78
N ALA A 84 5.07 -5.61 -3.65
CA ALA A 84 5.58 -4.89 -2.49
C ALA A 84 5.39 -5.71 -1.22
N LYS A 85 6.16 -5.35 -0.20
CA LYS A 85 6.05 -5.86 1.16
C LYS A 85 5.48 -4.75 2.04
N ILE A 86 4.43 -5.07 2.77
CA ILE A 86 3.91 -4.28 3.88
C ILE A 86 4.40 -4.91 5.17
N THR A 87 5.21 -4.20 5.95
CA THR A 87 5.65 -4.61 7.28
C THR A 87 4.90 -3.81 8.33
N ILE A 88 4.20 -4.47 9.23
CA ILE A 88 3.51 -3.84 10.36
C ILE A 88 4.55 -3.45 11.40
N ILE A 89 4.68 -2.15 11.67
CA ILE A 89 5.56 -1.63 12.71
C ILE A 89 4.80 -1.59 14.04
N ASN A 90 3.59 -1.02 14.02
CA ASN A 90 2.66 -0.95 15.15
C ASN A 90 1.23 -0.71 14.61
N ALA A 91 0.26 -0.47 15.51
CA ALA A 91 -1.14 -0.28 15.12
C ALA A 91 -1.40 0.99 14.27
N ALA A 92 -0.48 1.95 14.27
CA ALA A 92 -0.59 3.23 13.57
C ALA A 92 0.44 3.44 12.47
N GLU A 93 1.39 2.51 12.28
CA GLU A 93 2.48 2.64 11.31
C GLU A 93 2.76 1.34 10.56
N ILE A 94 2.93 1.46 9.25
CA ILE A 94 3.38 0.38 8.36
C ILE A 94 4.57 0.85 7.52
N LYS A 95 5.46 -0.08 7.18
CA LYS A 95 6.49 0.13 6.17
C LYS A 95 6.02 -0.44 4.83
N TRP A 96 6.11 0.34 3.77
CA TRP A 96 5.93 -0.12 2.39
C TRP A 96 7.30 -0.29 1.73
N GLU A 97 7.54 -1.39 1.03
CA GLU A 97 8.78 -1.65 0.28
C GLU A 97 8.50 -2.39 -1.03
N ILE A 98 8.80 -1.79 -2.18
CA ILE A 98 8.72 -2.48 -3.48
C ILE A 98 9.84 -3.53 -3.57
N ILE A 99 9.46 -4.80 -3.75
CA ILE A 99 10.40 -5.92 -3.89
C ILE A 99 10.62 -6.32 -5.36
N ASN A 100 9.57 -6.21 -6.20
CA ASN A 100 9.67 -6.36 -7.65
C ASN A 100 9.08 -5.12 -8.30
N LYS A 101 9.90 -4.41 -9.08
CA LYS A 101 9.49 -3.18 -9.76
C LYS A 101 8.56 -3.50 -10.93
N PRO A 102 7.56 -2.64 -11.23
CA PRO A 102 6.87 -2.65 -12.50
C PRO A 102 7.86 -2.47 -13.66
N SER A 103 7.57 -3.08 -14.81
CA SER A 103 8.45 -3.01 -15.98
C SER A 103 8.38 -1.66 -16.71
N GLY A 104 7.32 -0.86 -16.49
CA GLY A 104 7.15 0.47 -17.05
C GLY A 104 7.53 1.61 -16.09
N GLU A 105 7.35 2.86 -16.54
CA GLU A 105 7.46 4.04 -15.68
C GLU A 105 6.40 3.98 -14.56
N TYR A 106 6.80 4.26 -13.32
CA TYR A 106 5.91 4.24 -12.18
C TYR A 106 6.30 5.33 -11.19
N TYR A 107 5.33 5.81 -10.41
CA TYR A 107 5.56 6.89 -9.43
C TYR A 107 5.16 6.50 -8.02
N ILE A 108 5.12 5.21 -7.71
CA ILE A 108 4.94 4.67 -6.37
C ILE A 108 6.30 4.66 -5.64
N PRO A 109 6.39 5.11 -4.38
CA PRO A 109 7.66 5.13 -3.65
C PRO A 109 8.24 3.72 -3.48
N ILE A 110 9.56 3.60 -3.61
CA ILE A 110 10.27 2.32 -3.42
C ILE A 110 10.20 1.90 -1.94
N LEU A 111 10.31 2.86 -1.02
CA LEU A 111 10.33 2.63 0.42
C LEU A 111 9.75 3.86 1.14
N CYS A 112 8.82 3.65 2.06
CA CYS A 112 8.32 4.70 2.95
C CYS A 112 7.70 4.10 4.22
N ILE A 113 7.46 4.94 5.21
CA ILE A 113 6.65 4.61 6.40
C ILE A 113 5.35 5.37 6.26
N LEU A 114 4.23 4.67 6.23
CA LEU A 114 2.91 5.26 6.21
C LEU A 114 2.31 5.24 7.61
N LYS A 115 1.58 6.30 7.94
CA LYS A 115 0.82 6.43 9.18
C LYS A 115 -0.66 6.24 8.90
N LYS A 116 -1.37 5.65 9.85
CA LYS A 116 -2.82 5.52 9.77
C LYS A 116 -3.47 6.90 9.91
N GLU A 117 -4.41 7.23 9.03
CA GLU A 117 -5.28 8.42 9.16
C GLU A 117 -6.46 8.17 10.11
#